data_AF-A0A3P7JTP4-F1
#
_entry.id   AF-A0A3P7JTP4-F1
#
_cell.length_a   1.000
_cell.length_b   1.000
_cell.length_c   1.000
_cell.angle_alpha   90.00
_cell.angle_beta   90.00
_cell.angle_gamma   90.00
#
_symmetry.space_group_name_H-M   'P 1'
#
loop_
_entity.id
_entity.type
_entity.pdbx_description
1 polymer ?
#
loop_
_entity_poly.entity_id
_entity_poly.type
_entity_poly.pdbx_seq_one_letter_code
_entity_poly.pdbx_strand_id
1 'polypeptide(L)'
;KSEAIKENHPEEGLLKQMIEYGKYGIMLMKDKLDSLGDHKLQMIPFMRQHHAAVDFVRTALLVCKEALQKRGILRIGNIDTVNITTVNDTVAGGDKLMDTVIHKSINKDESDDANKMMKSAESKDEHYIAIPSNEDVISSTVEVPEWACDEKHSPNYMIYCQGDLLHAVMMLNIFKDSKTFVDKPLKRDPAEIAADFKRKFPRDITANDSEAIRQFIDENFEEEGHELEKCELVDWEEKPENLLSIEDPQLRQFALNVNLIWKNLCRTIKKEVMDYPERHSLIYVPYEFVVPGGRFREFYYWDTYWVIKGLLASGMQETSRRMILNFEYLVRTIGFIPNGGRVYYLRRSQPPFFIPMVYEFYMATEDDDFLRSTINTMEMEFNFWKSNRMINVTINKRNHSVFYYRADSNVPR
;
A
#
# COMPACT_ATOMS: atom_id res chain seq x y z
N LYS A 1 -28.68 -42.79 51.51
CA LYS A 1 -27.82 -43.49 50.53
C LYS A 1 -28.35 -43.12 49.16
N SER A 2 -27.52 -42.40 48.40
CA SER A 2 -27.72 -41.98 47.02
C SER A 2 -27.70 -43.16 46.05
N GLU A 3 -28.36 -43.00 44.92
CA GLU A 3 -27.83 -43.07 43.53
C GLU A 3 -29.01 -43.31 42.57
N ALA A 4 -29.43 -42.30 41.80
CA ALA A 4 -28.84 -41.78 40.56
C ALA A 4 -29.50 -42.43 39.32
N ILE A 5 -30.52 -41.74 38.79
CA ILE A 5 -31.06 -41.94 37.45
C ILE A 5 -30.17 -41.14 36.49
N LYS A 6 -29.58 -41.82 35.51
CA LYS A 6 -28.84 -41.20 34.40
C LYS A 6 -29.83 -40.61 33.40
N GLU A 7 -29.81 -39.30 33.22
CA GLU A 7 -30.43 -38.63 32.08
C GLU A 7 -29.40 -38.49 30.94
N ASN A 8 -29.79 -38.90 29.74
CA ASN A 8 -29.06 -38.72 28.49
C ASN A 8 -29.19 -37.25 28.05
N HIS A 9 -28.07 -36.54 27.89
CA HIS A 9 -28.04 -35.19 27.34
C HIS A 9 -28.02 -35.22 25.79
N PRO A 10 -28.98 -34.56 25.10
CA PRO A 10 -29.04 -34.50 23.62
C PRO A 10 -27.90 -33.69 22.97
N GLU A 11 -27.21 -32.85 23.74
CA GLU A 11 -26.21 -31.88 23.24
C GLU A 11 -24.87 -32.51 22.86
N GLU A 12 -24.47 -33.63 23.47
CA GLU A 12 -23.23 -34.35 23.11
C GLU A 12 -23.30 -34.98 21.72
N GLY A 13 -24.49 -35.38 21.26
CA GLY A 13 -24.70 -35.97 19.93
C GLY A 13 -24.57 -34.95 18.80
N LEU A 14 -25.09 -33.74 19.02
CA LEU A 14 -25.06 -32.64 18.04
C LEU A 14 -23.63 -32.09 17.87
N LEU A 15 -22.90 -31.90 18.97
CA LEU A 15 -21.51 -31.45 18.93
C LEU A 15 -20.59 -32.46 18.22
N LYS A 16 -20.80 -33.76 18.43
CA LYS A 16 -20.07 -34.82 17.72
C LYS A 16 -20.39 -34.83 16.22
N GLN A 17 -21.65 -34.63 15.84
CA GLN A 17 -22.06 -34.53 14.44
C GLN A 17 -21.49 -33.27 13.76
N MET A 18 -21.44 -32.13 14.44
CA MET A 18 -20.84 -30.90 13.92
C MET A 18 -19.32 -31.01 13.75
N ILE A 19 -18.64 -31.67 14.70
CA ILE A 19 -17.19 -31.94 14.61
C ILE A 19 -16.89 -32.88 13.43
N GLU A 20 -17.67 -33.94 13.24
CA GLU A 20 -17.49 -34.86 12.10
C GLU A 20 -17.84 -34.20 10.76
N TYR A 21 -18.86 -33.34 10.70
CA TYR A 21 -19.18 -32.56 9.50
C TYR A 21 -18.08 -31.53 9.18
N GLY A 22 -17.51 -30.89 10.20
CA GLY A 22 -16.36 -29.99 10.07
C GLY A 22 -15.11 -30.71 9.57
N LYS A 23 -14.81 -31.91 10.10
CA LYS A 23 -13.71 -32.76 9.62
C LYS A 23 -13.92 -33.16 8.16
N TYR A 24 -15.14 -33.56 7.77
CA TYR A 24 -15.46 -33.89 6.39
C TYR A 24 -15.32 -32.69 5.45
N GLY A 25 -15.76 -31.49 5.88
CA GLY A 25 -15.57 -30.24 5.14
C GLY A 25 -14.10 -29.85 4.97
N ILE A 26 -13.28 -30.02 6.02
CA ILE A 26 -11.82 -29.79 5.97
C ILE A 26 -11.14 -30.80 5.05
N MET A 27 -11.55 -32.07 5.09
CA MET A 27 -11.01 -33.12 4.22
C MET A 27 -11.38 -32.87 2.76
N LEU A 28 -12.62 -32.44 2.47
CA LEU A 28 -13.06 -32.06 1.13
C LEU A 28 -12.34 -30.81 0.59
N MET A 29 -12.05 -29.84 1.46
CA MET A 29 -11.24 -28.67 1.10
C MET A 29 -9.78 -29.04 0.85
N LYS A 30 -9.22 -29.94 1.67
CA LYS A 30 -7.86 -30.48 1.50
C LYS A 30 -7.74 -31.28 0.21
N ASP A 31 -8.66 -32.18 -0.10
CA ASP A 31 -8.66 -32.93 -1.37
C ASP A 31 -8.87 -32.01 -2.58
N LYS A 32 -9.65 -30.93 -2.44
CA LYS A 32 -9.77 -29.88 -3.47
C LYS A 32 -8.50 -29.05 -3.63
N LEU A 33 -7.74 -28.83 -2.56
CA LEU A 33 -6.45 -28.13 -2.59
C LEU A 33 -5.35 -29.03 -3.17
N ASP A 34 -5.32 -30.30 -2.77
CA ASP A 34 -4.35 -31.30 -3.22
C ASP A 34 -4.60 -31.74 -4.68
N SER A 35 -5.84 -31.60 -5.19
CA SER A 35 -6.18 -31.81 -6.62
C SER A 35 -5.91 -30.59 -7.52
N LEU A 36 -5.52 -29.44 -6.94
CA LEU A 36 -5.02 -28.31 -7.70
C LEU A 36 -3.50 -28.47 -7.87
N GLY A 37 -3.05 -28.85 -9.07
CA GLY A 37 -1.61 -28.89 -9.36
C GLY A 37 -0.93 -27.53 -9.11
N ASP A 38 0.37 -27.55 -8.81
CA ASP A 38 1.16 -26.37 -8.39
C ASP A 38 0.98 -25.12 -9.29
N HIS A 39 0.77 -25.32 -10.58
CA HIS A 39 0.50 -24.23 -11.53
C HIS A 39 -0.85 -23.53 -11.30
N LYS A 40 -1.89 -24.24 -10.82
CA LYS A 40 -3.21 -23.65 -10.51
C LYS A 40 -3.21 -22.94 -9.15
N LEU A 41 -2.44 -23.44 -8.18
CA LEU A 41 -2.25 -22.80 -6.87
C LEU A 41 -1.59 -21.42 -7.00
N GLN A 42 -0.66 -21.25 -7.95
CA GLN A 42 -0.02 -19.96 -8.24
C GLN A 42 -0.98 -18.91 -8.84
N MET A 43 -2.15 -19.31 -9.36
CA MET A 43 -3.09 -18.40 -10.05
C MET A 43 -4.29 -17.97 -9.20
N ILE A 44 -4.52 -18.55 -8.02
CA ILE A 44 -5.80 -18.44 -7.31
C ILE A 44 -5.89 -17.34 -6.22
N PRO A 45 -4.83 -16.86 -5.55
CA PRO A 45 -5.04 -15.87 -4.46
C PRO A 45 -5.16 -14.41 -4.91
N PHE A 46 -4.40 -13.95 -5.91
CA PHE A 46 -4.36 -12.51 -6.22
C PHE A 46 -5.51 -12.06 -7.13
N MET A 47 -5.88 -12.81 -8.16
CA MET A 47 -6.95 -12.42 -9.09
C MET A 47 -8.35 -12.51 -8.47
N ARG A 48 -8.61 -13.46 -7.57
CA ARG A 48 -9.90 -13.51 -6.84
C ARG A 48 -10.02 -12.38 -5.81
N GLN A 49 -8.94 -12.02 -5.12
CA GLN A 49 -8.93 -10.84 -4.25
C GLN A 49 -9.09 -9.54 -5.05
N HIS A 50 -8.57 -9.47 -6.27
CA HIS A 50 -8.66 -8.27 -7.11
C HIS A 50 -10.03 -8.12 -7.80
N HIS A 51 -10.60 -9.18 -8.38
CA HIS A 51 -11.98 -9.17 -8.87
C HIS A 51 -12.97 -8.99 -7.72
N ALA A 52 -12.77 -9.68 -6.58
CA ALA A 52 -13.58 -9.44 -5.40
C ALA A 52 -13.38 -8.01 -4.90
N ALA A 53 -12.19 -7.41 -4.92
CA ALA A 53 -12.02 -6.03 -4.48
C ALA A 53 -12.70 -5.03 -5.43
N VAL A 54 -12.61 -5.18 -6.76
CA VAL A 54 -13.28 -4.28 -7.71
C VAL A 54 -14.80 -4.48 -7.70
N ASP A 55 -15.26 -5.73 -7.69
CA ASP A 55 -16.69 -6.04 -7.59
C ASP A 55 -17.22 -5.67 -6.20
N PHE A 56 -16.45 -5.82 -5.13
CA PHE A 56 -16.79 -5.38 -3.78
C PHE A 56 -16.79 -3.86 -3.69
N VAL A 57 -15.81 -3.15 -4.26
CA VAL A 57 -15.78 -1.69 -4.31
C VAL A 57 -17.00 -1.17 -5.08
N ARG A 58 -17.31 -1.76 -6.24
CA ARG A 58 -18.48 -1.39 -7.03
C ARG A 58 -19.78 -1.76 -6.31
N THR A 59 -19.86 -2.95 -5.72
CA THR A 59 -21.05 -3.44 -5.00
C THR A 59 -21.27 -2.66 -3.72
N ALA A 60 -20.24 -2.40 -2.93
CA ALA A 60 -20.29 -1.56 -1.74
C ALA A 60 -20.75 -0.15 -2.12
N LEU A 61 -20.18 0.45 -3.19
CA LEU A 61 -20.64 1.75 -3.68
C LEU A 61 -22.13 1.72 -4.08
N LEU A 62 -22.57 0.67 -4.75
CA LEU A 62 -23.98 0.48 -5.13
C LEU A 62 -24.88 0.28 -3.91
N VAL A 63 -24.48 -0.54 -2.94
CA VAL A 63 -25.21 -0.82 -1.70
C VAL A 63 -25.34 0.46 -0.87
N CYS A 64 -24.25 1.22 -0.74
CA CYS A 64 -24.25 2.52 -0.08
C CYS A 64 -25.23 3.50 -0.76
N LYS A 65 -25.23 3.56 -2.10
CA LYS A 65 -26.20 4.37 -2.85
C LYS A 65 -27.64 3.89 -2.65
N GLU A 66 -27.87 2.58 -2.68
CA GLU A 66 -29.18 1.97 -2.50
C GLU A 66 -29.73 2.20 -1.08
N ALA A 67 -28.88 2.13 -0.05
CA ALA A 67 -29.25 2.45 1.33
C ALA A 67 -29.74 3.91 1.45
N LEU A 68 -28.99 4.86 0.87
CA LEU A 68 -29.38 6.27 0.82
C LEU A 68 -30.65 6.52 0.00
N GLN A 69 -30.90 5.71 -1.04
CA GLN A 69 -32.12 5.78 -1.85
C GLN A 69 -33.35 5.21 -1.13
N LYS A 70 -33.25 4.03 -0.51
CA LYS A 70 -34.36 3.39 0.23
C LYS A 70 -34.87 4.26 1.37
N ARG A 71 -33.99 5.06 1.98
CA ARG A 71 -34.33 6.00 3.05
C ARG A 71 -34.76 7.39 2.54
N GLY A 72 -34.85 7.59 1.21
CA GLY A 72 -35.41 8.79 0.57
C GLY A 72 -34.49 10.01 0.52
N ILE A 73 -33.20 9.82 0.79
CA ILE A 73 -32.29 10.93 1.12
C ILE A 73 -31.46 11.42 -0.10
N LEU A 74 -31.47 10.70 -1.22
CA LEU A 74 -30.78 11.06 -2.47
C LEU A 74 -31.75 11.00 -3.67
N ARG A 75 -31.88 12.10 -4.42
CA ARG A 75 -32.55 12.14 -5.73
C ARG A 75 -31.52 12.51 -6.81
N ILE A 76 -31.04 11.55 -7.59
CA ILE A 76 -30.27 11.82 -8.83
C ILE A 76 -30.80 10.92 -9.95
N GLY A 77 -30.96 11.54 -11.13
CA GLY A 77 -31.59 10.98 -12.33
C GLY A 77 -30.81 9.85 -13.01
N ASN A 78 -31.50 9.21 -13.96
CA ASN A 78 -31.16 7.98 -14.69
C ASN A 78 -29.66 7.65 -14.73
N ILE A 79 -29.33 6.55 -14.06
CA ILE A 79 -28.08 5.83 -14.25
C ILE A 79 -28.12 5.22 -15.66
N ASP A 80 -27.16 5.58 -16.51
CA ASP A 80 -26.86 4.81 -17.71
C ASP A 80 -26.41 3.40 -17.26
N THR A 81 -27.35 2.47 -17.29
CA THR A 81 -27.04 1.05 -17.29
C THR A 81 -26.24 0.77 -18.54
N VAL A 82 -24.91 0.69 -18.42
CA VAL A 82 -24.10 0.05 -19.45
C VAL A 82 -24.49 -1.42 -19.46
N ASN A 83 -25.48 -1.76 -20.28
CA ASN A 83 -25.83 -3.11 -20.63
C ASN A 83 -24.65 -3.72 -21.37
N ILE A 84 -23.92 -4.62 -20.70
CA ILE A 84 -23.03 -5.55 -21.39
C ILE A 84 -23.95 -6.59 -22.02
N THR A 85 -24.39 -6.32 -23.25
CA THR A 85 -25.13 -7.29 -24.07
C THR A 85 -24.25 -8.49 -24.35
N THR A 86 -24.67 -9.66 -23.88
CA THR A 86 -24.31 -10.96 -24.42
C THR A 86 -24.75 -10.99 -25.89
N VAL A 87 -23.80 -11.04 -26.83
CA VAL A 87 -24.10 -11.29 -28.24
C VAL A 87 -23.54 -12.65 -28.64
N ASN A 88 -24.47 -13.48 -29.11
CA ASN A 88 -24.33 -14.85 -29.56
C ASN A 88 -23.34 -15.01 -30.72
N ASP A 89 -22.65 -16.14 -30.70
CA ASP A 89 -21.79 -16.63 -31.77
C ASP A 89 -22.62 -16.97 -33.03
N THR A 90 -22.16 -16.49 -34.19
CA THR A 90 -22.39 -17.16 -35.48
C THR A 90 -21.08 -17.19 -36.25
N VAL A 91 -20.64 -18.42 -36.53
CA VAL A 91 -19.42 -18.80 -37.25
C VAL A 91 -19.64 -18.75 -38.76
N ALA A 92 -18.71 -18.14 -39.49
CA ALA A 92 -18.29 -18.45 -40.86
C ALA A 92 -16.96 -17.70 -41.08
N GLY A 93 -15.85 -18.19 -41.65
CA GLY A 93 -15.52 -19.37 -42.44
C GLY A 93 -14.46 -18.91 -43.47
N GLY A 94 -13.26 -19.53 -43.47
CA GLY A 94 -12.18 -19.35 -44.48
C GLY A 94 -11.34 -18.06 -44.37
N ASP A 95 -10.08 -17.97 -44.76
CA ASP A 95 -9.15 -18.92 -45.38
C ASP A 95 -7.69 -18.41 -45.21
N LYS A 96 -6.75 -19.29 -45.55
CA LYS A 96 -5.26 -19.26 -45.49
C LYS A 96 -4.52 -17.97 -45.91
N LEU A 97 -3.30 -17.77 -45.36
CA LEU A 97 -2.05 -17.84 -46.16
C LEU A 97 -0.76 -18.00 -45.30
N MET A 98 0.19 -18.76 -45.86
CA MET A 98 1.54 -19.09 -45.41
C MET A 98 2.56 -17.97 -45.68
N ASP A 99 3.66 -17.95 -44.90
CA ASP A 99 5.07 -18.22 -45.33
C ASP A 99 6.07 -17.54 -44.37
N THR A 100 7.34 -17.90 -44.17
CA THR A 100 8.16 -19.14 -44.14
C THR A 100 9.60 -18.64 -43.85
N VAL A 101 10.23 -19.09 -42.74
CA VAL A 101 11.66 -19.45 -42.53
C VAL A 101 12.74 -18.33 -42.74
N ILE A 102 13.77 -18.21 -41.89
CA ILE A 102 15.12 -18.82 -42.05
C ILE A 102 15.83 -18.98 -40.68
N HIS A 103 16.18 -20.24 -40.40
CA HIS A 103 17.23 -20.66 -39.47
C HIS A 103 18.62 -20.46 -40.08
N LYS A 104 19.60 -20.10 -39.26
CA LYS A 104 21.00 -20.46 -39.51
C LYS A 104 21.66 -20.95 -38.23
N SER A 105 21.98 -22.24 -38.22
CA SER A 105 22.79 -22.94 -37.23
C SER A 105 24.23 -22.98 -37.72
N ILE A 106 25.21 -22.80 -36.82
CA ILE A 106 26.55 -23.40 -36.94
C ILE A 106 26.96 -23.89 -35.53
N ASN A 107 27.26 -25.19 -35.44
CA ASN A 107 27.86 -25.88 -34.30
C ASN A 107 29.39 -25.82 -34.36
N LYS A 108 30.05 -25.88 -33.19
CA LYS A 108 31.03 -26.90 -32.73
C LYS A 108 31.91 -26.32 -31.62
N ASP A 109 31.90 -26.92 -30.41
CA ASP A 109 32.91 -27.85 -29.85
C ASP A 109 34.24 -27.09 -29.57
N GLU A 110 34.94 -27.10 -28.42
CA GLU A 110 35.17 -28.00 -27.28
C GLU A 110 35.92 -27.16 -26.20
N SER A 111 35.62 -27.32 -24.90
CA SER A 111 36.46 -27.89 -23.82
C SER A 111 37.34 -26.90 -23.00
N ASP A 112 37.31 -27.16 -21.68
CA ASP A 112 38.32 -26.95 -20.62
C ASP A 112 39.10 -25.62 -20.52
N ASP A 113 39.00 -24.92 -19.38
CA ASP A 113 39.81 -25.25 -18.19
C ASP A 113 39.66 -24.14 -17.13
N ALA A 114 39.62 -24.55 -15.87
CA ALA A 114 39.42 -23.69 -14.72
C ALA A 114 40.77 -23.23 -14.12
N ASN A 115 40.75 -22.05 -13.51
CA ASN A 115 41.69 -21.57 -12.48
C ASN A 115 43.17 -21.42 -12.86
N LYS A 116 43.55 -20.19 -13.25
CA LYS A 116 44.78 -19.56 -12.76
C LYS A 116 44.81 -18.06 -13.07
N MET A 117 44.83 -17.20 -12.05
CA MET A 117 45.64 -15.97 -12.01
C MET A 117 45.48 -15.31 -10.62
N MET A 118 46.44 -15.49 -9.71
CA MET A 118 47.71 -14.75 -9.53
C MET A 118 47.55 -13.59 -8.55
N LYS A 119 48.09 -13.81 -7.34
CA LYS A 119 48.39 -12.78 -6.36
C LYS A 119 49.50 -11.88 -6.91
N SER A 120 49.30 -10.57 -6.91
CA SER A 120 50.38 -9.59 -6.80
C SER A 120 49.93 -8.47 -5.86
N ALA A 121 50.83 -8.11 -4.96
CA ALA A 121 50.61 -7.24 -3.82
C ALA A 121 50.62 -5.75 -4.19
N GLU A 122 49.70 -5.02 -3.54
CA GLU A 122 49.76 -3.64 -3.03
C GLU A 122 50.60 -2.58 -3.77
N SER A 123 49.89 -1.64 -4.40
CA SER A 123 50.17 -0.21 -4.21
C SER A 123 49.10 0.36 -3.27
N LYS A 124 49.53 1.09 -2.23
CA LYS A 124 48.64 1.93 -1.40
C LYS A 124 48.33 3.20 -2.18
N ASP A 125 47.46 3.10 -3.18
CA ASP A 125 46.66 4.24 -3.60
C ASP A 125 45.44 4.26 -2.67
N GLU A 126 45.19 5.39 -1.99
CA GLU A 126 43.88 5.64 -1.39
C GLU A 126 42.85 5.48 -2.52
N HIS A 127 42.16 4.34 -2.50
CA HIS A 127 41.29 3.92 -3.59
C HIS A 127 40.24 5.02 -3.82
N TYR A 128 40.40 5.80 -4.90
CA TYR A 128 39.41 6.73 -5.40
C TYR A 128 38.22 5.91 -5.90
N ILE A 129 37.33 5.52 -4.98
CA ILE A 129 36.06 4.89 -5.31
C ILE A 129 35.08 6.05 -5.43
N ALA A 130 35.00 6.60 -6.65
CA ALA A 130 33.90 7.46 -7.02
C ALA A 130 32.60 6.68 -6.85
N ILE A 131 31.58 7.33 -6.31
CA ILE A 131 30.24 6.74 -6.35
C ILE A 131 29.77 6.70 -7.82
N PRO A 132 28.91 5.74 -8.20
CA PRO A 132 28.24 5.77 -9.50
C PRO A 132 27.60 7.15 -9.72
N SER A 133 27.73 7.71 -10.91
CA SER A 133 27.09 8.99 -11.25
C SER A 133 25.56 8.83 -11.33
N ASN A 134 24.83 9.95 -11.38
CA ASN A 134 23.39 9.89 -11.66
C ASN A 134 23.14 9.14 -12.98
N GLU A 135 23.85 9.47 -14.06
CA GLU A 135 23.66 8.83 -15.37
C GLU A 135 23.90 7.31 -15.34
N ASP A 136 24.82 6.83 -14.50
CA ASP A 136 25.07 5.39 -14.32
C ASP A 136 23.87 4.67 -13.67
N VAL A 137 23.08 5.38 -12.85
CA VAL A 137 21.96 4.81 -12.09
C VAL A 137 20.64 4.93 -12.85
N ILE A 138 20.36 6.07 -13.48
CA ILE A 138 19.05 6.34 -14.11
C ILE A 138 19.06 6.23 -15.64
N SER A 139 20.23 6.18 -16.27
CA SER A 139 20.49 6.20 -17.72
C SER A 139 19.33 6.68 -18.61
N SER A 140 19.41 7.93 -19.05
CA SER A 140 18.42 8.53 -19.95
C SER A 140 18.46 7.97 -21.38
N THR A 141 19.44 7.10 -21.67
CA THR A 141 19.69 6.54 -23.00
C THR A 141 18.61 5.54 -23.46
N VAL A 142 17.93 4.89 -22.51
CA VAL A 142 16.87 3.90 -22.79
C VAL A 142 15.48 4.54 -22.68
N GLU A 143 15.25 5.29 -21.60
CA GLU A 143 13.98 5.95 -21.34
C GLU A 143 14.22 7.23 -20.52
N VAL A 144 13.37 8.24 -20.70
CA VAL A 144 13.44 9.47 -19.90
C VAL A 144 13.10 9.13 -18.43
N PRO A 145 13.90 9.57 -17.44
CA PRO A 145 13.61 9.33 -16.03
C PRO A 145 12.29 9.97 -15.59
N GLU A 146 11.39 9.14 -15.07
CA GLU A 146 10.16 9.48 -14.39
C GLU A 146 10.35 9.24 -12.89
N TRP A 147 10.54 10.34 -12.15
CA TRP A 147 10.85 10.30 -10.72
C TRP A 147 9.64 9.99 -9.83
N ALA A 148 9.89 9.54 -8.60
CA ALA A 148 8.83 9.22 -7.64
C ALA A 148 7.91 10.41 -7.30
N CYS A 149 8.43 11.64 -7.42
CA CYS A 149 7.68 12.89 -7.42
C CYS A 149 8.50 13.98 -8.13
N ASP A 150 7.85 15.08 -8.52
CA ASP A 150 8.49 16.25 -9.16
C ASP A 150 7.94 17.57 -8.58
N GLU A 151 8.37 18.71 -9.13
CA GLU A 151 7.92 20.05 -8.78
C GLU A 151 6.41 20.28 -8.82
N LYS A 152 5.66 19.52 -9.62
CA LYS A 152 4.18 19.57 -9.67
C LYS A 152 3.55 18.85 -8.48
N HIS A 153 4.29 17.92 -7.88
CA HIS A 153 3.83 17.11 -6.74
C HIS A 153 4.26 17.72 -5.41
N SER A 154 5.50 18.21 -5.29
CA SER A 154 6.02 18.76 -4.04
C SER A 154 7.15 19.77 -4.25
N PRO A 155 7.22 20.88 -3.48
CA PRO A 155 8.31 21.86 -3.55
C PRO A 155 9.66 21.31 -3.09
N ASN A 156 9.71 20.17 -2.40
CA ASN A 156 10.93 19.54 -1.89
C ASN A 156 11.35 18.27 -2.67
N TYR A 157 10.82 18.11 -3.89
CA TYR A 157 11.15 16.99 -4.78
C TYR A 157 12.66 16.81 -5.01
N MET A 158 13.42 17.91 -5.08
CA MET A 158 14.88 17.92 -5.28
C MET A 158 15.70 17.42 -4.08
N ILE A 159 15.04 17.10 -2.97
CA ILE A 159 15.66 16.50 -1.78
C ILE A 159 15.15 15.07 -1.56
N TYR A 160 13.84 14.85 -1.69
CA TYR A 160 13.21 13.58 -1.30
C TYR A 160 12.89 12.62 -2.44
N CYS A 161 12.87 13.09 -3.69
CA CYS A 161 12.48 12.28 -4.85
C CYS A 161 13.57 12.18 -5.92
N GLN A 162 14.44 13.17 -6.00
CA GLN A 162 15.55 13.24 -6.95
C GLN A 162 16.64 14.19 -6.42
N GLY A 163 17.74 14.32 -7.17
CA GLY A 163 18.78 15.34 -6.93
C GLY A 163 20.06 14.81 -6.29
N ASP A 164 21.10 15.64 -6.34
CA ASP A 164 22.48 15.24 -6.01
C ASP A 164 22.64 14.84 -4.53
N LEU A 165 21.93 15.49 -3.61
CA LEU A 165 21.97 15.14 -2.20
C LEU A 165 21.38 13.74 -1.96
N LEU A 166 20.19 13.46 -2.49
CA LEU A 166 19.57 12.15 -2.38
C LEU A 166 20.46 11.06 -2.96
N HIS A 167 20.98 11.30 -4.17
CA HIS A 167 21.89 10.39 -4.87
C HIS A 167 23.13 10.08 -4.04
N ALA A 168 23.81 11.10 -3.53
CA ALA A 168 25.01 10.95 -2.71
C ALA A 168 24.73 10.14 -1.44
N VAL A 169 23.62 10.42 -0.76
CA VAL A 169 23.23 9.71 0.46
C VAL A 169 22.96 8.23 0.20
N MET A 170 22.27 7.91 -0.91
CA MET A 170 21.96 6.53 -1.27
C MET A 170 23.21 5.76 -1.72
N MET A 171 24.05 6.35 -2.56
CA MET A 171 25.24 5.66 -3.08
C MET A 171 26.33 5.45 -2.02
N LEU A 172 26.45 6.37 -1.05
CA LEU A 172 27.37 6.23 0.07
C LEU A 172 26.83 5.37 1.21
N ASN A 173 25.55 4.94 1.12
CA ASN A 173 24.89 4.15 2.15
C ASN A 173 25.05 4.79 3.56
N ILE A 174 24.86 6.12 3.64
CA ILE A 174 25.08 6.91 4.87
C ILE A 174 24.27 6.34 6.05
N PHE A 175 23.07 5.85 5.76
CA PHE A 175 22.19 5.17 6.69
C PHE A 175 21.96 3.73 6.24
N LYS A 176 21.94 2.80 7.21
CA LYS A 176 21.67 1.36 6.95
C LYS A 176 20.29 1.12 6.33
N ASP A 177 19.32 1.95 6.68
CA ASP A 177 17.98 1.93 6.11
C ASP A 177 17.84 3.17 5.20
N SER A 178 17.59 2.94 3.91
CA SER A 178 17.44 4.03 2.93
C SER A 178 16.27 4.96 3.26
N LYS A 179 15.26 4.48 4.00
CA LYS A 179 14.11 5.31 4.43
C LYS A 179 14.48 6.32 5.51
N THR A 180 15.58 6.10 6.25
CA THR A 180 16.00 7.02 7.31
C THR A 180 16.18 8.44 6.76
N PHE A 181 16.94 8.61 5.67
CA PHE A 181 17.18 9.95 5.11
C PHE A 181 15.90 10.62 4.62
N VAL A 182 15.09 9.89 3.83
CA VAL A 182 13.89 10.47 3.20
C VAL A 182 12.76 10.74 4.21
N ASP A 183 12.86 10.24 5.45
CA ASP A 183 11.94 10.54 6.54
C ASP A 183 12.40 11.69 7.44
N LYS A 184 13.62 12.22 7.24
CA LYS A 184 14.14 13.31 8.07
C LYS A 184 13.57 14.66 7.61
N PRO A 185 12.96 15.46 8.50
CA PRO A 185 12.48 16.80 8.18
C PRO A 185 13.63 17.78 7.93
N LEU A 186 13.38 18.84 7.17
CA LEU A 186 14.31 19.92 6.92
C LEU A 186 14.21 20.98 8.02
N LYS A 187 15.36 21.49 8.47
CA LYS A 187 15.44 22.62 9.42
C LYS A 187 15.12 23.97 8.77
N ARG A 188 15.24 24.05 7.44
CA ARG A 188 15.11 25.27 6.63
C ARG A 188 14.62 24.94 5.22
N ASP A 189 14.53 25.97 4.37
CA ASP A 189 13.99 25.84 3.02
C ASP A 189 14.76 24.82 2.16
N PRO A 190 14.06 23.94 1.41
CA PRO A 190 14.71 22.91 0.58
C PRO A 190 15.61 23.47 -0.53
N ALA A 191 15.26 24.62 -1.12
CA ALA A 191 16.06 25.23 -2.18
C ALA A 191 17.38 25.80 -1.62
N GLU A 192 17.35 26.36 -0.40
CA GLU A 192 18.56 26.80 0.29
C GLU A 192 19.49 25.64 0.63
N ILE A 193 18.94 24.54 1.16
CA ILE A 193 19.71 23.32 1.47
C ILE A 193 20.32 22.74 0.19
N ALA A 194 19.55 22.62 -0.88
CA ALA A 194 20.04 22.12 -2.16
C ALA A 194 21.17 23.01 -2.74
N ALA A 195 21.04 24.34 -2.64
CA ALA A 195 22.05 25.27 -3.12
C ALA A 195 23.34 25.21 -2.28
N ASP A 196 23.22 25.09 -0.96
CA ASP A 196 24.37 24.96 -0.06
C ASP A 196 25.07 23.62 -0.22
N PHE A 197 24.33 22.53 -0.48
CA PHE A 197 24.93 21.24 -0.81
C PHE A 197 25.82 21.35 -2.04
N LYS A 198 25.31 21.93 -3.13
CA LYS A 198 26.10 22.15 -4.37
C LYS A 198 27.32 23.03 -4.14
N ARG A 199 27.25 24.01 -3.24
CA ARG A 199 28.39 24.88 -2.89
C ARG A 199 29.43 24.15 -2.05
N LYS A 200 29.01 23.28 -1.13
CA LYS A 200 29.89 22.50 -0.24
C LYS A 200 30.58 21.36 -1.00
N PHE A 201 29.91 20.78 -2.00
CA PHE A 201 30.41 19.70 -2.83
C PHE A 201 30.44 20.10 -4.32
N PRO A 202 31.36 21.00 -4.73
CA PRO A 202 31.44 21.49 -6.11
C PRO A 202 32.12 20.51 -7.08
N ARG A 203 32.66 19.40 -6.57
CA ARG A 203 33.33 18.33 -7.32
C ARG A 203 32.54 17.03 -7.19
N ASP A 204 32.92 16.04 -7.98
CA ASP A 204 32.40 14.69 -7.84
C ASP A 204 32.59 14.16 -6.41
N ILE A 205 31.51 13.57 -5.90
CA ILE A 205 31.46 12.98 -4.56
C ILE A 205 32.12 11.60 -4.63
N THR A 206 32.85 11.26 -3.57
CA THR A 206 33.59 10.01 -3.43
C THR A 206 33.28 9.34 -2.10
N ALA A 207 33.71 8.09 -1.92
CA ALA A 207 33.60 7.38 -0.63
C ALA A 207 34.18 8.18 0.56
N ASN A 208 35.19 9.02 0.33
CA ASN A 208 35.84 9.84 1.37
C ASN A 208 34.97 11.01 1.86
N ASP A 209 33.90 11.35 1.15
CA ASP A 209 32.99 12.46 1.51
C ASP A 209 31.88 12.04 2.50
N SER A 210 31.83 10.76 2.87
CA SER A 210 30.77 10.18 3.71
C SER A 210 30.57 10.93 5.04
N GLU A 211 31.64 11.24 5.76
CA GLU A 211 31.55 11.97 7.03
C GLU A 211 31.12 13.43 6.83
N ALA A 212 31.61 14.09 5.79
CA ALA A 212 31.22 15.47 5.47
C ALA A 212 29.74 15.57 5.07
N ILE A 213 29.21 14.54 4.38
CA ILE A 213 27.79 14.43 4.02
C ILE A 213 26.94 14.15 5.26
N ARG A 214 27.39 13.26 6.16
CA ARG A 214 26.72 13.02 7.44
C ARG A 214 26.61 14.31 8.25
N GLN A 215 27.71 15.05 8.41
CA GLN A 215 27.71 16.35 9.08
C GLN A 215 26.77 17.35 8.38
N PHE A 216 26.75 17.38 7.05
CA PHE A 216 25.80 18.22 6.32
C PHE A 216 24.34 17.84 6.62
N ILE A 217 24.01 16.56 6.74
CA ILE A 217 22.67 16.12 7.12
C ILE A 217 22.35 16.59 8.55
N ASP A 218 23.24 16.35 9.51
CA ASP A 218 23.02 16.71 10.92
C ASP A 218 22.79 18.23 11.10
N GLU A 219 23.47 19.06 10.31
CA GLU A 219 23.32 20.52 10.29
C GLU A 219 21.97 20.99 9.70
N ASN A 220 21.38 20.22 8.77
CA ASN A 220 20.27 20.68 7.92
C ASN A 220 18.95 19.93 8.13
N PHE A 221 18.98 18.80 8.83
CA PHE A 221 17.83 17.92 9.01
C PHE A 221 17.55 17.65 10.49
N GLU A 222 16.28 17.43 10.82
CA GLU A 222 15.85 16.90 12.11
C GLU A 222 15.88 15.36 12.13
N GLU A 223 15.64 14.77 13.30
CA GLU A 223 15.49 13.32 13.44
C GLU A 223 14.20 12.81 12.78
N GLU A 224 14.23 11.59 12.22
CA GLU A 224 13.06 11.04 11.57
C GLU A 224 11.95 10.76 12.58
N GLY A 225 10.72 11.15 12.23
CA GLY A 225 9.58 11.11 13.15
C GLY A 225 9.47 12.32 14.07
N HIS A 226 10.35 13.32 13.97
CA HIS A 226 10.19 14.61 14.68
C HIS A 226 8.84 15.29 14.35
N GLU A 227 8.27 15.01 13.19
CA GLU A 227 6.99 15.53 12.67
C GLU A 227 5.75 14.99 13.40
N LEU A 228 5.93 13.94 14.21
CA LEU A 228 4.86 13.16 14.78
C LEU A 228 4.77 13.36 16.29
N GLU A 229 3.54 13.34 16.78
CA GLU A 229 3.22 13.33 18.21
C GLU A 229 2.49 12.03 18.55
N LYS A 230 2.59 11.62 19.81
CA LYS A 230 1.69 10.58 20.34
C LYS A 230 0.29 11.17 20.45
N CYS A 231 -0.72 10.36 20.15
CA CYS A 231 -2.10 10.74 20.40
C CYS A 231 -2.78 9.88 21.45
N GLU A 232 -3.79 10.49 22.07
CA GLU A 232 -4.78 9.79 22.86
C GLU A 232 -5.94 9.41 21.94
N LEU A 233 -6.29 8.12 21.97
CA LEU A 233 -7.41 7.58 21.22
C LEU A 233 -8.70 7.92 21.96
N VAL A 234 -9.58 8.69 21.33
CA VAL A 234 -10.70 9.39 22.00
C VAL A 234 -11.76 8.47 22.59
N ASP A 235 -11.89 7.27 22.05
CA ASP A 235 -12.90 6.27 22.40
C ASP A 235 -12.26 4.92 22.77
N TRP A 236 -10.98 4.93 23.14
CA TRP A 236 -10.29 3.71 23.58
C TRP A 236 -10.69 3.34 25.01
N GLU A 237 -11.05 2.08 25.20
CA GLU A 237 -11.33 1.50 26.51
C GLU A 237 -10.39 0.32 26.80
N GLU A 238 -9.96 0.15 28.05
CA GLU A 238 -9.05 -0.94 28.43
C GLU A 238 -9.68 -2.33 28.25
N LYS A 239 -10.99 -2.42 28.51
CA LYS A 239 -11.76 -3.67 28.45
C LYS A 239 -13.09 -3.44 27.71
N PRO A 240 -13.06 -3.26 26.38
CA PRO A 240 -14.27 -3.02 25.60
C PRO A 240 -15.24 -4.21 25.72
N GLU A 241 -16.53 -3.93 25.87
CA GLU A 241 -17.57 -4.96 26.05
C GLU A 241 -17.56 -6.01 24.92
N ASN A 242 -17.37 -5.56 23.68
CA ASN A 242 -17.25 -6.43 22.51
C ASN A 242 -16.12 -7.45 22.66
N LEU A 243 -14.97 -7.05 23.20
CA LEU A 243 -13.85 -7.98 23.41
C LEU A 243 -14.10 -8.91 24.61
N LEU A 244 -14.81 -8.43 25.64
CA LEU A 244 -15.19 -9.26 26.79
C LEU A 244 -16.18 -10.36 26.43
N SER A 245 -16.99 -10.17 25.38
CA SER A 245 -17.95 -11.15 24.87
C SER A 245 -17.31 -12.39 24.23
N ILE A 246 -16.00 -12.36 23.94
CA ILE A 246 -15.27 -13.52 23.41
C ILE A 246 -15.27 -14.63 24.47
N GLU A 247 -15.90 -15.77 24.14
CA GLU A 247 -16.08 -16.89 25.05
C GLU A 247 -14.74 -17.53 25.47
N ASP A 248 -13.88 -17.82 24.49
CA ASP A 248 -12.58 -18.44 24.72
C ASP A 248 -11.65 -17.49 25.51
N PRO A 249 -11.19 -17.87 26.72
CA PRO A 249 -10.37 -17.00 27.56
C PRO A 249 -9.03 -16.61 26.96
N GLN A 250 -8.40 -17.48 26.15
CA GLN A 250 -7.11 -17.20 25.53
C GLN A 250 -7.28 -16.22 24.37
N LEU A 251 -8.30 -16.41 23.54
CA LEU A 251 -8.62 -15.47 22.45
C LEU A 251 -9.06 -14.11 22.99
N ARG A 252 -9.82 -14.08 24.08
CA ARG A 252 -10.19 -12.84 24.77
C ARG A 252 -8.95 -12.10 25.27
N GLN A 253 -8.03 -12.80 25.94
CA GLN A 253 -6.79 -12.18 26.40
C GLN A 253 -5.92 -11.68 25.24
N PHE A 254 -5.84 -12.44 24.14
CA PHE A 254 -5.15 -12.01 22.93
C PHE A 254 -5.77 -10.71 22.37
N ALA A 255 -7.09 -10.63 22.25
CA ALA A 255 -7.79 -9.44 21.76
C ALA A 255 -7.55 -8.21 22.66
N LEU A 256 -7.59 -8.38 23.99
CA LEU A 256 -7.25 -7.32 24.93
C LEU A 256 -5.79 -6.85 24.81
N ASN A 257 -4.86 -7.78 24.56
CA ASN A 257 -3.46 -7.43 24.30
C ASN A 257 -3.31 -6.63 23.00
N VAL A 258 -4.02 -6.99 21.92
CA VAL A 258 -4.05 -6.21 20.68
C VAL A 258 -4.64 -4.83 20.91
N ASN A 259 -5.71 -4.73 21.70
CA ASN A 259 -6.34 -3.46 22.04
C ASN A 259 -5.38 -2.48 22.72
N LEU A 260 -4.49 -2.97 23.59
CA LEU A 260 -3.44 -2.16 24.22
C LEU A 260 -2.40 -1.62 23.21
N ILE A 261 -2.15 -2.33 22.12
CA ILE A 261 -1.16 -1.95 21.11
C ILE A 261 -1.60 -0.67 20.36
N TRP A 262 -2.90 -0.43 20.19
CA TRP A 262 -3.41 0.76 19.49
C TRP A 262 -2.84 2.05 20.06
N LYS A 263 -2.76 2.17 21.39
CA LYS A 263 -2.17 3.33 22.08
C LYS A 263 -0.71 3.58 21.69
N ASN A 264 0.05 2.53 21.44
CA ASN A 264 1.47 2.63 21.08
C ASN A 264 1.67 3.04 19.61
N LEU A 265 0.68 2.77 18.76
CA LEU A 265 0.72 3.00 17.33
C LEU A 265 -0.02 4.29 16.90
N CYS A 266 -0.81 4.90 17.78
CA CYS A 266 -1.49 6.17 17.53
C CYS A 266 -0.47 7.31 17.32
N ARG A 267 -0.58 8.02 16.19
CA ARG A 267 0.15 9.27 15.91
C ARG A 267 -0.78 10.39 15.47
N THR A 268 -0.42 11.62 15.82
CA THR A 268 -0.89 12.86 15.21
C THR A 268 0.26 13.55 14.50
N ILE A 269 -0.06 14.41 13.52
CA ILE A 269 0.94 15.21 12.82
C ILE A 269 1.01 16.60 13.44
N LYS A 270 2.21 17.05 13.77
CA LYS A 270 2.44 18.41 14.25
C LYS A 270 1.93 19.43 13.25
N LYS A 271 1.38 20.53 13.76
CA LYS A 271 0.86 21.63 12.93
C LYS A 271 1.94 22.23 12.01
N GLU A 272 3.21 22.16 12.41
CA GLU A 272 4.34 22.63 11.58
C GLU A 272 4.38 21.98 10.19
N VAL A 273 3.92 20.73 10.05
CA VAL A 273 3.86 20.03 8.75
C VAL A 273 2.81 20.65 7.82
N MET A 274 1.73 21.18 8.39
CA MET A 274 0.71 21.92 7.65
C MET A 274 1.17 23.34 7.31
N ASP A 275 1.87 24.00 8.24
CA ASP A 275 2.30 25.39 8.10
C ASP A 275 3.53 25.52 7.15
N TYR A 276 4.40 24.49 7.10
CA TYR A 276 5.65 24.47 6.31
C TYR A 276 5.83 23.15 5.53
N PRO A 277 4.88 22.74 4.68
CA PRO A 277 4.90 21.43 4.00
C PRO A 277 6.16 21.21 3.15
N GLU A 278 6.82 22.26 2.68
CA GLU A 278 8.07 22.19 1.95
C GLU A 278 9.24 21.61 2.78
N ARG A 279 9.15 21.64 4.10
CA ARG A 279 10.19 21.10 4.99
C ARG A 279 10.00 19.63 5.34
N HIS A 280 8.95 19.02 4.83
CA HIS A 280 8.50 17.71 5.29
C HIS A 280 8.30 16.79 4.12
N SER A 281 8.84 15.57 4.21
CA SER A 281 8.39 14.51 3.31
C SER A 281 7.04 13.94 3.76
N LEU A 282 6.66 14.09 5.04
CA LEU A 282 5.37 13.64 5.56
C LEU A 282 4.25 14.54 5.03
N ILE A 283 3.17 13.92 4.56
CA ILE A 283 1.96 14.59 4.09
C ILE A 283 1.03 14.78 5.28
N TYR A 284 0.64 16.03 5.53
CA TYR A 284 -0.30 16.38 6.60
C TYR A 284 -1.68 15.75 6.39
N VAL A 285 -2.29 15.30 7.49
CA VAL A 285 -3.70 14.92 7.59
C VAL A 285 -4.27 15.46 8.91
N PRO A 286 -5.57 15.83 8.95
CA PRO A 286 -6.12 16.62 10.06
C PRO A 286 -6.39 15.84 11.36
N TYR A 287 -6.51 14.51 11.31
CA TYR A 287 -6.86 13.69 12.47
C TYR A 287 -5.75 12.68 12.82
N GLU A 288 -5.84 12.09 14.00
CA GLU A 288 -5.01 10.98 14.41
C GLU A 288 -5.13 9.77 13.47
N PHE A 289 -4.07 8.98 13.41
CA PHE A 289 -4.02 7.71 12.69
C PHE A 289 -3.15 6.70 13.42
N VAL A 290 -3.38 5.43 13.13
CA VAL A 290 -2.60 4.31 13.64
C VAL A 290 -1.59 3.89 12.57
N VAL A 291 -0.31 3.82 12.93
CA VAL A 291 0.75 3.34 12.02
C VAL A 291 0.93 1.82 12.10
N PRO A 292 1.50 1.16 11.08
CA PRO A 292 1.86 -0.26 11.18
C PRO A 292 2.89 -0.56 12.27
N GLY A 293 3.79 0.38 12.55
CA GLY A 293 4.82 0.29 13.58
C GLY A 293 6.24 0.05 13.06
N GLY A 294 7.23 0.15 13.95
CA GLY A 294 8.65 0.04 13.60
C GLY A 294 9.12 1.22 12.74
N ARG A 295 9.73 0.94 11.58
CA ARG A 295 10.21 1.95 10.62
C ARG A 295 9.08 2.67 9.87
N PHE A 296 7.86 2.13 9.92
CA PHE A 296 6.68 2.69 9.25
C PHE A 296 6.04 3.72 10.18
N ARG A 297 6.32 4.99 9.92
CA ARG A 297 5.95 6.13 10.77
C ARG A 297 4.78 6.95 10.21
N GLU A 298 4.38 6.66 8.98
CA GLU A 298 3.24 7.27 8.30
C GLU A 298 2.06 6.30 8.24
N PHE A 299 0.87 6.83 7.93
CA PHE A 299 -0.26 5.99 7.54
C PHE A 299 0.05 5.27 6.22
N TYR A 300 -0.47 4.05 6.09
CA TYR A 300 -0.43 3.25 4.86
C TYR A 300 -1.85 2.89 4.45
N TYR A 301 -2.13 2.98 3.15
CA TYR A 301 -3.49 2.96 2.64
C TYR A 301 -4.21 1.63 2.95
N TRP A 302 -3.76 0.51 2.39
CA TRP A 302 -4.49 -0.76 2.56
C TRP A 302 -4.34 -1.36 3.97
N ASP A 303 -3.22 -1.08 4.68
CA ASP A 303 -3.00 -1.51 6.07
C ASP A 303 -4.09 -0.95 6.99
N THR A 304 -4.49 0.31 6.73
CA THR A 304 -5.52 1.01 7.51
C THR A 304 -6.88 0.31 7.45
N TYR A 305 -7.19 -0.47 6.41
CA TYR A 305 -8.44 -1.21 6.35
C TYR A 305 -8.51 -2.26 7.46
N TRP A 306 -7.43 -3.01 7.63
CA TRP A 306 -7.34 -4.03 8.68
C TRP A 306 -7.31 -3.40 10.07
N VAL A 307 -6.66 -2.24 10.20
CA VAL A 307 -6.71 -1.43 11.42
C VAL A 307 -8.14 -1.03 11.74
N ILE A 308 -8.88 -0.44 10.80
CA ILE A 308 -10.28 -0.03 11.00
C ILE A 308 -11.14 -1.22 11.43
N LYS A 309 -10.99 -2.40 10.83
CA LYS A 309 -11.71 -3.60 11.29
C LYS A 309 -11.38 -3.95 12.74
N GLY A 310 -10.12 -3.86 13.13
CA GLY A 310 -9.68 -4.07 14.51
C GLY A 310 -10.23 -3.02 15.49
N LEU A 311 -10.21 -1.75 15.10
CA LEU A 311 -10.77 -0.64 15.88
C LEU A 311 -12.28 -0.79 16.08
N LEU A 312 -13.03 -1.11 15.03
CA LEU A 312 -14.48 -1.37 15.13
C LEU A 312 -14.78 -2.57 16.04
N ALA A 313 -13.99 -3.65 15.97
CA ALA A 313 -14.10 -4.78 16.89
C ALA A 313 -13.81 -4.39 18.35
N SER A 314 -12.90 -3.43 18.57
CA SER A 314 -12.62 -2.80 19.87
C SER A 314 -13.67 -1.77 20.30
N GLY A 315 -14.73 -1.51 19.52
CA GLY A 315 -15.74 -0.48 19.82
C GLY A 315 -15.32 0.96 19.49
N MET A 316 -14.20 1.15 18.80
CA MET A 316 -13.57 2.46 18.56
C MET A 316 -14.08 3.10 17.26
N GLN A 317 -15.36 3.48 17.26
CA GLN A 317 -16.06 4.03 16.10
C GLN A 317 -15.55 5.42 15.72
N GLU A 318 -15.37 6.34 16.66
CA GLU A 318 -14.91 7.70 16.38
C GLU A 318 -13.46 7.72 15.89
N THR A 319 -12.58 6.89 16.47
CA THR A 319 -11.22 6.72 15.93
C THR A 319 -11.27 6.22 14.48
N SER A 320 -12.12 5.22 14.19
CA SER A 320 -12.29 4.68 12.84
C SER A 320 -12.79 5.74 11.86
N ARG A 321 -13.78 6.54 12.28
CA ARG A 321 -14.33 7.68 11.52
C ARG A 321 -13.24 8.69 11.15
N ARG A 322 -12.41 9.08 12.12
CA ARG A 322 -11.30 10.02 11.93
C ARG A 322 -10.22 9.52 10.98
N MET A 323 -9.87 8.24 11.06
CA MET A 323 -8.95 7.62 10.10
C MET A 323 -9.50 7.64 8.67
N ILE A 324 -10.81 7.40 8.49
CA ILE A 324 -11.46 7.51 7.17
C ILE A 324 -11.46 8.96 6.68
N LEU A 325 -11.71 9.94 7.56
CA LEU A 325 -11.67 11.36 7.22
C LEU A 325 -10.28 11.84 6.79
N ASN A 326 -9.20 11.25 7.31
CA ASN A 326 -7.85 11.52 6.82
C ASN A 326 -7.69 11.10 5.34
N PHE A 327 -8.23 9.94 4.95
CA PHE A 327 -8.23 9.54 3.55
C PHE A 327 -9.15 10.38 2.67
N GLU A 328 -10.31 10.80 3.21
CA GLU A 328 -11.16 11.75 2.53
C GLU A 328 -10.41 13.06 2.23
N TYR A 329 -9.65 13.57 3.21
CA TYR A 329 -8.81 14.75 3.05
C TYR A 329 -7.77 14.57 1.94
N LEU A 330 -7.08 13.42 1.88
CA LEU A 330 -6.10 13.14 0.83
C LEU A 330 -6.73 13.08 -0.56
N VAL A 331 -7.87 12.40 -0.72
CA VAL A 331 -8.55 12.35 -2.03
C VAL A 331 -8.97 13.76 -2.46
N ARG A 332 -9.44 14.61 -1.55
CA ARG A 332 -9.85 15.99 -1.88
C ARG A 332 -8.68 16.90 -2.23
N THR A 333 -7.51 16.70 -1.62
CA THR A 333 -6.35 17.59 -1.76
C THR A 333 -5.34 17.11 -2.81
N ILE A 334 -5.17 15.80 -2.96
CA ILE A 334 -4.20 15.15 -3.86
C ILE A 334 -4.89 14.49 -5.06
N GLY A 335 -6.16 14.11 -4.93
CA GLY A 335 -6.95 13.45 -5.98
C GLY A 335 -7.01 11.92 -5.86
N PHE A 336 -6.18 11.33 -5.00
CA PHE A 336 -6.19 9.90 -4.69
C PHE A 336 -5.47 9.63 -3.36
N ILE A 337 -5.55 8.40 -2.85
CA ILE A 337 -4.82 8.01 -1.63
C ILE A 337 -3.46 7.42 -2.04
N PRO A 338 -2.33 8.06 -1.69
CA PRO A 338 -1.00 7.52 -1.96
C PRO A 338 -0.75 6.24 -1.14
N ASN A 339 0.26 5.46 -1.55
CA ASN A 339 0.66 4.23 -0.84
C ASN A 339 0.84 4.46 0.67
N GLY A 340 1.50 5.56 1.03
CA GLY A 340 1.55 6.07 2.40
C GLY A 340 1.70 7.59 2.41
N GLY A 341 1.68 8.17 3.60
CA GLY A 341 1.67 9.63 3.80
C GLY A 341 3.00 10.34 3.53
N ARG A 342 3.71 10.05 2.44
CA ARG A 342 4.98 10.70 2.10
C ARG A 342 5.04 11.18 0.66
N VAL A 343 5.75 12.27 0.39
CA VAL A 343 5.84 12.88 -0.95
C VAL A 343 6.41 11.93 -2.02
N TYR A 344 7.33 11.04 -1.64
CA TYR A 344 7.88 9.99 -2.51
C TYR A 344 6.88 8.84 -2.82
N TYR A 345 5.65 8.92 -2.32
CA TYR A 345 4.53 8.07 -2.69
C TYR A 345 3.53 8.75 -3.65
N LEU A 346 3.70 10.02 -4.02
CA LEU A 346 2.71 10.81 -4.78
C LEU A 346 2.47 10.35 -6.23
N ARG A 347 3.21 9.36 -6.73
CA ARG A 347 2.96 8.72 -8.03
C ARG A 347 2.51 7.26 -7.95
N ARG A 348 2.24 6.74 -6.75
CA ARG A 348 1.76 5.37 -6.54
C ARG A 348 0.74 5.26 -5.42
N SER A 349 -0.25 4.40 -5.63
CA SER A 349 -1.24 4.05 -4.61
C SER A 349 -0.97 2.64 -4.07
N GLN A 350 -1.96 2.08 -3.40
CA GLN A 350 -2.04 0.73 -2.86
C GLN A 350 -3.42 0.14 -3.22
N PRO A 351 -3.70 -1.14 -2.90
CA PRO A 351 -5.03 -1.69 -3.11
C PRO A 351 -6.15 -0.76 -2.59
N PRO A 352 -7.18 -0.44 -3.40
CA PRO A 352 -8.13 0.63 -3.09
C PRO A 352 -9.18 0.20 -2.06
N PHE A 353 -8.87 0.39 -0.78
CA PHE A 353 -9.74 0.01 0.32
C PHE A 353 -10.54 1.17 0.95
N PHE A 354 -10.54 2.39 0.41
CA PHE A 354 -11.30 3.50 0.98
C PHE A 354 -12.81 3.24 1.01
N ILE A 355 -13.40 2.81 -0.11
CA ILE A 355 -14.82 2.42 -0.17
C ILE A 355 -15.11 1.26 0.80
N PRO A 356 -14.31 0.18 0.83
CA PRO A 356 -14.37 -0.85 1.88
C PRO A 356 -14.36 -0.33 3.31
N MET A 357 -13.48 0.62 3.65
CA MET A 357 -13.41 1.19 5.00
C MET A 357 -14.71 1.91 5.38
N VAL A 358 -15.24 2.74 4.46
CA VAL A 358 -16.52 3.43 4.66
C VAL A 358 -17.67 2.43 4.82
N TYR A 359 -17.66 1.35 4.03
CA TYR A 359 -18.65 0.27 4.13
C TYR A 359 -18.59 -0.42 5.50
N GLU A 360 -17.41 -0.86 5.96
CA GLU A 360 -17.26 -1.51 7.28
C GLU A 360 -17.70 -0.58 8.41
N PHE A 361 -17.34 0.70 8.34
CA PHE A 361 -17.79 1.72 9.29
C PHE A 361 -19.32 1.86 9.29
N TYR A 362 -19.93 2.00 8.11
CA TYR A 362 -21.38 2.13 7.99
C TYR A 362 -22.11 0.88 8.50
N MET A 363 -21.61 -0.32 8.21
CA MET A 363 -22.20 -1.57 8.71
C MET A 363 -22.13 -1.69 10.24
N ALA A 364 -21.14 -1.06 10.87
CA ALA A 364 -20.99 -1.07 12.33
C ALA A 364 -21.79 0.03 13.05
N THR A 365 -22.18 1.11 12.35
CA THR A 365 -22.73 2.33 12.97
C THR A 365 -24.11 2.73 12.46
N GLU A 366 -24.48 2.32 11.24
CA GLU A 366 -25.62 2.82 10.49
C GLU A 366 -25.67 4.36 10.36
N ASP A 367 -24.50 5.03 10.37
CA ASP A 367 -24.38 6.49 10.26
C ASP A 367 -24.63 6.96 8.81
N ASP A 368 -25.89 7.23 8.49
CA ASP A 368 -26.35 7.73 7.20
C ASP A 368 -25.73 9.10 6.84
N ASP A 369 -25.50 9.96 7.84
CA ASP A 369 -24.98 11.30 7.63
C ASP A 369 -23.49 11.25 7.23
N PHE A 370 -22.71 10.39 7.88
CA PHE A 370 -21.33 10.14 7.50
C PHE A 370 -21.20 9.47 6.12
N LEU A 371 -22.07 8.51 5.82
CA LEU A 371 -22.07 7.88 4.50
C LEU A 371 -22.38 8.92 3.41
N ARG A 372 -23.37 9.78 3.66
CA ARG A 372 -23.74 10.90 2.77
C ARG A 372 -22.62 11.90 2.59
N SER A 373 -21.86 12.25 3.63
CA SER A 373 -20.75 13.21 3.50
C SER A 373 -19.61 12.65 2.65
N THR A 374 -19.38 11.33 2.71
CA THR A 374 -18.19 10.69 2.12
C THR A 374 -18.43 10.15 0.70
N ILE A 375 -19.68 9.95 0.27
CA ILE A 375 -20.04 9.34 -1.03
C ILE A 375 -19.39 10.02 -2.24
N ASN A 376 -19.33 11.36 -2.24
CA ASN A 376 -18.74 12.10 -3.35
C ASN A 376 -17.22 11.86 -3.43
N THR A 377 -16.55 11.78 -2.29
CA THR A 377 -15.11 11.53 -2.24
C THR A 377 -14.78 10.09 -2.64
N MET A 378 -15.63 9.12 -2.29
CA MET A 378 -15.52 7.74 -2.79
C MET A 378 -15.61 7.68 -4.33
N GLU A 379 -16.50 8.47 -4.94
CA GLU A 379 -16.59 8.57 -6.40
C GLU A 379 -15.37 9.25 -7.02
N MET A 380 -14.81 10.29 -6.38
CA MET A 380 -13.59 10.95 -6.84
C MET A 380 -12.42 9.97 -6.94
N GLU A 381 -12.17 9.18 -5.90
CA GLU A 381 -11.09 8.19 -5.92
C GLU A 381 -11.35 7.09 -6.96
N PHE A 382 -12.59 6.59 -7.05
CA PHE A 382 -12.94 5.59 -8.06
C PHE A 382 -12.72 6.11 -9.50
N ASN A 383 -13.01 7.38 -9.74
CA ASN A 383 -12.72 8.03 -11.02
C ASN A 383 -11.21 8.16 -11.26
N PHE A 384 -10.40 8.42 -10.24
CA PHE A 384 -8.94 8.35 -10.37
C PHE A 384 -8.50 6.97 -10.88
N TRP A 385 -9.01 5.88 -10.30
CA TRP A 385 -8.68 4.52 -10.74
C TRP A 385 -9.12 4.27 -12.19
N LYS A 386 -10.33 4.70 -12.57
CA LYS A 386 -10.83 4.55 -13.95
C LYS A 386 -10.00 5.31 -14.97
N SER A 387 -9.63 6.55 -14.65
CA SER A 387 -8.91 7.42 -15.59
C SER A 387 -7.43 7.08 -15.69
N ASN A 388 -6.79 6.66 -14.60
CA ASN A 388 -5.34 6.54 -14.51
C ASN A 388 -4.82 5.10 -14.42
N ARG A 389 -5.68 4.13 -14.07
CA ARG A 389 -5.29 2.75 -13.74
C ARG A 389 -6.15 1.70 -14.42
N MET A 390 -6.94 2.07 -15.43
CA MET A 390 -7.72 1.16 -16.26
C MET A 390 -7.12 1.06 -17.66
N ILE A 391 -7.02 -0.15 -18.19
CA ILE A 391 -6.58 -0.44 -19.56
C ILE A 391 -7.59 -1.34 -20.25
N ASN A 392 -7.60 -1.29 -21.59
CA ASN A 392 -8.36 -2.22 -22.40
C ASN A 392 -7.44 -3.34 -22.87
N VAL A 393 -7.79 -4.59 -22.56
CA VAL A 393 -7.08 -5.78 -23.00
C VAL A 393 -8.00 -6.62 -23.89
N THR A 394 -7.46 -7.13 -25.00
CA THR A 394 -8.22 -7.99 -25.92
C THR A 394 -7.85 -9.45 -25.66
N ILE A 395 -8.81 -10.26 -25.21
CA ILE A 395 -8.65 -11.70 -24.98
C ILE A 395 -9.68 -12.42 -25.83
N ASN A 396 -9.25 -13.39 -26.66
CA ASN A 396 -10.16 -14.16 -27.54
C ASN A 396 -11.09 -13.29 -28.40
N LYS A 397 -10.55 -12.21 -28.99
CA LYS A 397 -11.29 -11.21 -29.78
C LYS A 397 -12.37 -10.44 -29.00
N ARG A 398 -12.37 -10.48 -27.67
CA ARG A 398 -13.25 -9.68 -26.81
C ARG A 398 -12.44 -8.64 -26.05
N ASN A 399 -12.95 -7.42 -26.00
CA ASN A 399 -12.32 -6.32 -25.27
C ASN A 399 -12.81 -6.33 -23.80
N HIS A 400 -11.86 -6.27 -22.89
CA HIS A 400 -12.08 -6.20 -21.46
C HIS A 400 -11.42 -4.96 -20.89
N SER A 401 -12.16 -4.14 -20.14
CA SER A 401 -11.57 -3.08 -19.35
C SER A 401 -11.17 -3.65 -18.00
N VAL A 402 -9.89 -3.56 -17.67
CA VAL A 402 -9.32 -4.10 -16.43
C VAL A 402 -8.51 -3.04 -15.71
N PHE A 403 -8.50 -3.13 -14.38
CA PHE A 403 -7.59 -2.32 -13.58
C PHE A 403 -6.23 -3.01 -13.48
N TYR A 404 -5.17 -2.22 -13.44
CA TYR A 404 -3.81 -2.71 -13.25
C TYR A 404 -3.05 -1.82 -12.27
N TYR A 405 -2.15 -2.42 -11.50
CA TYR A 405 -1.26 -1.66 -10.63
C TYR A 405 -0.12 -1.05 -11.45
N ARG A 406 0.06 0.26 -11.30
CA ARG A 406 1.15 1.03 -11.90
C ARG A 406 1.60 2.13 -10.95
N ALA A 407 2.91 2.30 -10.85
CA ALA A 407 3.53 3.53 -10.39
C ALA A 407 3.99 4.33 -11.61
N ASP A 408 3.73 5.63 -11.64
CA ASP A 408 4.15 6.50 -12.74
C ASP A 408 5.61 6.94 -12.51
N SER A 409 6.51 5.96 -12.39
CA SER A 409 7.92 6.12 -12.07
C SER A 409 8.72 4.95 -12.63
N ASN A 410 9.84 5.23 -13.30
CA ASN A 410 10.76 4.22 -13.86
C ASN A 410 12.15 4.24 -13.19
N VAL A 411 12.36 5.09 -12.19
CA VAL A 411 13.60 5.18 -11.40
C VAL A 411 13.53 4.36 -10.09
N PRO A 412 14.67 4.13 -9.40
CA PRO A 412 14.70 3.53 -8.07
C PRO A 412 13.76 4.23 -7.06
N ARG A 413 13.20 3.44 -6.14
CA ARG A 413 12.24 3.90 -5.11
C ARG A 413 12.89 4.53 -3.91
#